data_AF-A0A9X9A3J2-F1
#
_entry.id   AF-A0A9X9A3J2-F1
#
_cell.length_a   1.000
_cell.length_b   1.000
_cell.length_c   1.000
_cell.angle_alpha   90.00
_cell.angle_beta   90.00
_cell.angle_gamma   90.00
#
_symmetry.space_group_name_H-M   'P 1'
#
loop_
_entity.id
_entity.type
_entity.pdbx_description
1 polymer ?
#
loop_
_entity_poly.entity_id
_entity_poly.type
_entity_poly.pdbx_seq_one_letter_code
_entity_poly.pdbx_strand_id
1 'polypeptide(L)'
;MGDKFDPLEDVTAFDGHGKPIDVVVKLNTVDSSNPGIYIVVYFAMDMYGNGVEKGITVTVKAKNPIEKPIIYAENKIINIGDEFDPKNGVYAIDSEGHVLDVNIEANTVDVNTPGSYIVIYSAIDKYGNEAQKHITV
;
A
#
# COMPACT_ATOMS: atom_id res chain seq x y z
N MET A 1 -3.76 -5.71 -18.77
CA MET A 1 -4.81 -4.80 -19.28
C MET A 1 -5.36 -4.06 -18.07
N GLY A 2 -5.12 -2.74 -18.02
CA GLY A 2 -5.62 -1.87 -16.95
C GLY A 2 -7.11 -1.60 -17.08
N ASP A 3 -7.72 -1.16 -15.98
CA ASP A 3 -9.13 -0.80 -15.97
C ASP A 3 -9.39 0.39 -16.90
N LYS A 4 -10.63 0.48 -17.42
CA LYS A 4 -11.03 1.60 -18.28
C LYS A 4 -11.15 2.85 -17.42
N PHE A 5 -10.31 3.86 -17.68
CA PHE A 5 -10.38 5.16 -17.03
C PHE A 5 -11.18 6.13 -17.91
N ASP A 6 -12.32 6.62 -17.40
CA ASP A 6 -13.07 7.72 -18.01
C ASP A 6 -12.79 9.02 -17.25
N PRO A 7 -12.06 9.99 -17.85
CA PRO A 7 -11.71 11.22 -17.16
C PRO A 7 -12.91 12.14 -16.87
N LEU A 8 -14.10 11.89 -17.41
CA LEU A 8 -15.29 12.70 -17.14
C LEU A 8 -16.29 12.02 -16.19
N GLU A 9 -16.02 10.80 -15.75
CA GLU A 9 -16.86 10.10 -14.78
C GLU A 9 -16.91 10.88 -13.45
N ASP A 10 -18.12 11.15 -12.96
CA ASP A 10 -18.41 11.93 -11.76
C ASP A 10 -17.82 13.36 -11.71
N VAL A 11 -17.37 13.89 -12.85
CA VAL A 11 -16.86 15.27 -12.95
C VAL A 11 -18.03 16.23 -13.19
N THR A 12 -18.17 17.22 -12.30
CA THR A 12 -19.22 18.24 -12.39
C THR A 12 -18.64 19.64 -12.18
N ALA A 13 -19.29 20.65 -12.74
CA ALA A 13 -19.03 22.05 -12.49
C ALA A 13 -20.34 22.84 -12.48
N PHE A 14 -20.36 23.93 -11.73
CA PHE A 14 -21.52 24.81 -11.60
C PHE A 14 -21.09 26.27 -11.74
N ASP A 15 -21.96 27.11 -12.29
CA ASP A 15 -21.77 28.56 -12.27
C ASP A 15 -22.06 29.16 -10.88
N GLY A 16 -21.90 30.49 -10.75
CA GLY A 16 -22.14 31.21 -9.50
C GLY A 16 -23.59 31.17 -8.99
N HIS A 17 -24.54 30.68 -9.80
CA HIS A 17 -25.95 30.50 -9.43
C HIS A 17 -26.31 29.03 -9.17
N GLY A 18 -25.33 28.12 -9.22
CA GLY A 18 -25.54 26.69 -9.02
C GLY A 18 -26.13 25.99 -10.25
N LYS A 19 -26.07 26.59 -11.45
CA LYS A 19 -26.47 25.92 -12.69
C LYS A 19 -25.30 25.05 -13.20
N PRO A 20 -25.53 23.79 -13.59
CA PRO A 20 -24.50 22.96 -14.19
C PRO A 20 -23.91 23.58 -15.46
N ILE A 21 -22.61 23.44 -15.63
CA ILE A 21 -21.87 23.83 -16.84
C ILE A 21 -20.99 22.68 -17.32
N ASP A 22 -20.73 22.65 -18.64
CA ASP A 22 -19.92 21.61 -19.25
C ASP A 22 -18.47 21.69 -18.77
N VAL A 23 -17.88 20.52 -18.54
CA VAL A 23 -16.46 20.37 -18.22
C VAL A 23 -15.76 19.73 -19.42
N VAL A 24 -14.62 20.29 -19.79
CA VAL A 24 -13.76 19.73 -20.84
C VAL A 24 -12.42 19.31 -20.24
N VAL A 25 -11.85 18.24 -20.78
CA VAL A 25 -10.52 17.76 -20.42
C VAL A 25 -9.50 18.51 -21.28
N LYS A 26 -8.65 19.34 -20.66
CA LYS A 26 -7.56 20.06 -21.35
C LYS A 26 -6.29 19.22 -21.47
N LEU A 27 -6.02 18.39 -20.47
CA LEU A 27 -4.87 17.50 -20.45
C LEU A 27 -5.27 16.21 -19.74
N ASN A 28 -4.89 15.07 -20.33
CA ASN A 28 -5.00 13.77 -19.69
C ASN A 28 -3.69 13.01 -19.93
N THR A 29 -2.89 12.82 -18.89
CA THR A 29 -1.65 12.04 -18.99
C THR A 29 -1.80 10.61 -18.50
N VAL A 30 -3.00 10.18 -18.07
CA VAL A 30 -3.23 8.88 -17.44
C VAL A 30 -2.90 7.73 -18.37
N ASP A 31 -1.99 6.87 -17.93
CA ASP A 31 -1.70 5.59 -18.54
C ASP A 31 -2.10 4.47 -17.58
N SER A 32 -3.24 3.83 -17.83
CA SER A 32 -3.74 2.76 -16.98
C SER A 32 -2.97 1.44 -17.12
N SER A 33 -1.99 1.37 -18.02
CA SER A 33 -1.14 0.20 -18.20
C SER A 33 0.12 0.23 -17.33
N ASN A 34 0.52 1.41 -16.86
CA ASN A 34 1.75 1.59 -16.08
C ASN A 34 1.42 2.18 -14.70
N PRO A 35 1.91 1.57 -13.60
CA PRO A 35 1.78 2.18 -12.29
C PRO A 35 2.49 3.53 -12.23
N GLY A 36 1.87 4.52 -11.61
CA GLY A 36 2.42 5.87 -11.57
C GLY A 36 1.44 6.93 -11.08
N ILE A 37 1.93 8.17 -11.00
CA ILE A 37 1.11 9.35 -10.71
C ILE A 37 0.99 10.15 -12.00
N TYR A 38 -0.25 10.40 -12.39
CA TYR A 38 -0.62 11.08 -13.62
C TYR A 38 -1.46 12.32 -13.31
N ILE A 39 -1.57 13.23 -14.27
CA ILE A 39 -2.25 14.50 -14.11
C ILE A 39 -3.40 14.57 -15.12
N VAL A 40 -4.56 15.03 -14.63
CA VAL A 40 -5.68 15.44 -15.48
C VAL A 40 -5.99 16.90 -15.18
N VAL A 41 -6.11 17.72 -16.23
CA VAL A 41 -6.50 19.13 -16.11
C VAL A 41 -7.85 19.32 -16.76
N TYR A 42 -8.81 19.79 -15.96
CA TYR A 42 -10.15 20.14 -16.40
C TYR A 42 -10.29 21.63 -16.61
N PHE A 43 -11.21 22.02 -17.48
CA PHE A 43 -11.63 23.40 -17.68
C PHE A 43 -13.15 23.47 -17.74
N ALA A 44 -13.73 24.48 -17.09
CA ALA A 44 -15.14 24.83 -17.18
C ALA A 44 -15.26 26.34 -17.40
N MET A 45 -16.23 26.76 -18.21
CA MET A 45 -16.43 28.17 -18.56
C MET A 45 -17.92 28.49 -18.54
N ASP A 46 -18.28 29.60 -17.88
CA ASP A 46 -19.65 30.11 -17.90
C ASP A 46 -19.98 30.85 -19.22
N MET A 47 -21.25 31.20 -19.40
CA MET A 47 -21.72 31.94 -20.59
C MET A 47 -21.16 33.37 -20.70
N TYR A 48 -20.54 33.90 -19.65
CA TYR A 48 -19.93 35.23 -19.62
C TYR A 48 -18.43 35.18 -19.91
N GLY A 49 -17.88 33.99 -20.15
CA GLY A 49 -16.47 33.78 -20.46
C GLY A 49 -15.57 33.64 -19.23
N ASN A 50 -16.12 33.51 -18.03
CA ASN A 50 -15.32 33.24 -16.83
C ASN A 50 -14.97 31.76 -16.79
N GLY A 51 -13.69 31.46 -17.04
CA GLY A 51 -13.15 30.10 -17.08
C GLY A 51 -12.30 29.78 -15.85
N VAL A 52 -12.35 28.52 -15.40
CA VAL A 52 -11.48 27.99 -14.34
C VAL A 52 -10.83 26.70 -14.79
N GLU A 53 -9.56 26.52 -14.42
CA GLU A 53 -8.84 25.26 -14.58
C GLU A 53 -8.63 24.57 -13.24
N LYS A 54 -8.71 23.25 -13.24
CA LYS A 54 -8.41 22.43 -12.06
C LYS A 54 -7.61 21.21 -12.45
N GLY A 55 -6.41 21.08 -11.89
CA GLY A 55 -5.60 19.87 -11.97
C GLY A 55 -5.96 18.89 -10.86
N ILE A 56 -6.03 17.61 -11.20
CA ILE A 56 -6.07 16.50 -10.25
C ILE A 56 -4.90 15.54 -10.51
N THR A 57 -4.53 14.80 -9.48
CA THR A 57 -3.60 13.67 -9.61
C THR A 57 -4.40 12.36 -9.63
N VAL A 58 -4.06 11.47 -10.56
CA VAL A 58 -4.59 10.11 -10.63
C VAL A 58 -3.44 9.14 -10.34
N THR A 59 -3.61 8.26 -9.36
CA THR A 59 -2.63 7.23 -9.02
C THR A 59 -3.06 5.90 -9.61
N VAL A 60 -2.26 5.37 -10.54
CA VAL A 60 -2.43 4.01 -11.07
C VAL A 60 -1.55 3.09 -10.24
N LYS A 61 -2.14 2.05 -9.64
CA LYS A 61 -1.42 1.03 -8.86
C LYS A 61 -1.20 -0.22 -9.70
N ALA A 62 -0.14 -0.97 -9.37
CA ALA A 62 0.07 -2.29 -9.96
C ALA A 62 -1.07 -3.23 -9.53
N LYS A 63 -1.63 -3.98 -10.49
CA LYS A 63 -2.67 -4.98 -10.21
C LYS A 63 -2.11 -6.16 -9.39
N ASN A 64 -0.86 -6.52 -9.65
CA ASN A 64 -0.11 -7.55 -8.92
C ASN A 64 1.25 -6.94 -8.54
N PRO A 65 1.33 -6.24 -7.40
CA PRO A 65 2.59 -5.82 -6.79
C PRO A 65 3.56 -7.00 -6.63
N ILE A 66 4.85 -6.75 -6.81
CA ILE A 66 5.91 -7.76 -6.67
C ILE A 66 6.79 -7.51 -5.44
N GLU A 67 6.52 -6.42 -4.72
CA GLU A 67 7.20 -6.06 -3.50
C GLU A 67 6.87 -7.08 -2.40
N LYS A 68 7.92 -7.64 -1.79
CA LYS A 68 7.78 -8.55 -0.67
C LYS A 68 7.23 -7.82 0.56
N PRO A 69 6.49 -8.52 1.43
CA PRO A 69 6.05 -7.95 2.68
C PRO A 69 7.22 -7.63 3.61
N ILE A 70 6.98 -6.78 4.60
CA ILE A 70 7.95 -6.45 5.66
C ILE A 70 7.49 -7.14 6.95
N ILE A 71 8.39 -7.93 7.54
CA ILE A 71 8.18 -8.54 8.86
C ILE A 71 8.90 -7.69 9.91
N TYR A 72 8.14 -7.18 10.87
CA TYR A 72 8.63 -6.49 12.04
C TYR A 72 8.79 -7.49 13.18
N ALA A 73 10.03 -7.82 13.48
CA ALA A 73 10.44 -8.64 14.60
C ALA A 73 11.83 -8.19 15.04
N GLU A 74 12.00 -8.01 16.34
CA GLU A 74 13.25 -7.58 16.96
C GLU A 74 13.91 -8.74 17.70
N ASN A 75 15.23 -8.64 17.85
CA ASN A 75 15.98 -9.53 18.74
C ASN A 75 15.48 -9.38 20.17
N LYS A 76 15.49 -10.48 20.92
CA LYS A 76 15.04 -10.52 22.31
C LYS A 76 16.19 -10.95 23.20
N ILE A 77 16.08 -10.61 24.48
CA ILE A 77 16.95 -11.09 25.56
C ILE A 77 16.01 -11.51 26.68
N ILE A 78 16.13 -12.74 27.15
CA ILE A 78 15.32 -13.31 28.23
C ILE A 78 16.22 -13.95 29.29
N ASN A 79 15.70 -14.13 30.50
CA ASN A 79 16.40 -14.87 31.55
C ASN A 79 16.05 -16.36 31.50
N ILE A 80 16.86 -17.17 32.19
CA ILE A 80 16.61 -18.61 32.32
C ILE A 80 15.25 -18.84 32.99
N GLY A 81 14.41 -19.64 32.34
CA GLY A 81 13.09 -20.03 32.82
C GLY A 81 11.97 -19.02 32.52
N ASP A 82 12.27 -17.89 31.88
CA ASP A 82 11.25 -16.94 31.45
C ASP A 82 10.30 -17.59 30.42
N GLU A 83 9.01 -17.25 30.47
CA GLU A 83 8.08 -17.63 29.41
C GLU A 83 8.46 -16.91 28.11
N PHE A 84 8.51 -17.65 27.01
CA PHE A 84 8.86 -17.14 25.69
C PHE A 84 7.71 -17.37 24.70
N ASP A 85 7.00 -16.30 24.35
CA ASP A 85 6.09 -16.28 23.21
C ASP A 85 6.80 -15.71 21.97
N PRO A 86 7.12 -16.54 20.96
CA PRO A 86 7.79 -16.10 19.75
C PRO A 86 6.97 -15.09 18.94
N LYS A 87 5.65 -15.04 19.05
CA LYS A 87 4.82 -14.10 18.28
C LYS A 87 4.61 -12.76 18.97
N ASN A 88 5.03 -12.61 20.22
CA ASN A 88 4.81 -11.37 20.97
C ASN A 88 5.57 -10.19 20.33
N GLY A 89 4.83 -9.19 19.87
CA GLY A 89 5.35 -8.00 19.20
C GLY A 89 5.78 -8.24 17.75
N VAL A 90 5.44 -9.39 17.17
CA VAL A 90 5.76 -9.72 15.77
C VAL A 90 4.55 -9.48 14.89
N TYR A 91 4.73 -8.75 13.79
CA TYR A 91 3.69 -8.53 12.78
C TYR A 91 4.31 -8.33 11.40
N ALA A 92 3.52 -8.47 10.34
CA ALA A 92 3.95 -8.22 8.98
C ALA A 92 2.94 -7.35 8.22
N ILE A 93 3.41 -6.57 7.26
CA ILE A 93 2.58 -5.76 6.37
C ILE A 93 3.01 -5.95 4.90
N ASP A 94 2.05 -5.96 3.97
CA ASP A 94 2.33 -5.93 2.53
C ASP A 94 2.62 -4.50 2.03
N SER A 95 2.97 -4.36 0.75
CA SER A 95 3.25 -3.06 0.12
C SER A 95 2.02 -2.15 -0.03
N GLU A 96 0.82 -2.72 0.10
CA GLU A 96 -0.45 -1.99 0.08
C GLU A 96 -0.87 -1.54 1.50
N GLY A 97 -0.16 -1.98 2.55
CA GLY A 97 -0.41 -1.66 3.95
C GLY A 97 -1.35 -2.62 4.67
N HIS A 98 -1.67 -3.79 4.09
CA HIS A 98 -2.47 -4.80 4.77
C HIS A 98 -1.62 -5.59 5.76
N VAL A 99 -2.19 -5.87 6.93
CA VAL A 99 -1.58 -6.76 7.92
C VAL A 99 -1.66 -8.19 7.41
N LEU A 100 -0.55 -8.92 7.54
CA LEU A 100 -0.42 -10.32 7.14
C LEU A 100 -0.24 -11.22 8.36
N ASP A 101 -0.59 -12.49 8.16
CA ASP A 101 -0.24 -13.55 9.10
C ASP A 101 1.27 -13.81 9.06
N VAL A 102 1.86 -13.98 10.25
CA VAL A 102 3.25 -14.38 10.42
C VAL A 102 3.34 -15.84 10.87
N ASN A 103 4.12 -16.62 10.13
CA ASN A 103 4.41 -18.01 10.45
C ASN A 103 5.80 -18.14 11.08
N ILE A 104 5.99 -19.20 11.86
CA ILE A 104 7.29 -19.55 12.44
C ILE A 104 7.79 -20.78 11.68
N GLU A 105 8.84 -20.59 10.89
CA GLU A 105 9.48 -21.66 10.12
C GLU A 105 10.44 -22.48 10.98
N ALA A 106 11.11 -21.82 11.93
CA ALA A 106 11.99 -22.47 12.90
C ALA A 106 12.02 -21.69 14.21
N ASN A 107 12.06 -22.42 15.32
CA ASN A 107 12.29 -21.87 16.65
C ASN A 107 13.21 -22.82 17.41
N THR A 108 14.43 -22.38 17.72
CA THR A 108 15.42 -23.19 18.44
C THR A 108 15.58 -22.79 19.90
N VAL A 109 14.73 -21.90 20.42
CA VAL A 109 14.89 -21.32 21.76
C VAL A 109 14.73 -22.39 22.84
N ASP A 110 15.78 -22.55 23.66
CA ASP A 110 15.72 -23.28 24.92
C ASP A 110 15.84 -22.29 26.09
N VAL A 111 14.72 -22.05 26.77
CA VAL A 111 14.65 -21.10 27.88
C VAL A 111 15.38 -21.58 29.13
N ASN A 112 15.82 -22.84 29.20
CA ASN A 112 16.46 -23.41 30.39
C ASN A 112 17.99 -23.44 30.29
N THR A 113 18.54 -23.17 29.11
CA THR A 113 19.98 -23.25 28.86
C THR A 113 20.50 -21.90 28.35
N PRO A 114 21.52 -21.30 28.97
CA PRO A 114 22.15 -20.09 28.43
C PRO A 114 22.74 -20.34 27.04
N GLY A 115 22.36 -19.49 26.08
CA GLY A 115 22.80 -19.60 24.70
C GLY A 115 22.23 -18.46 23.85
N SER A 116 22.60 -18.43 22.57
CA SER A 116 21.93 -17.62 21.57
C SER A 116 21.19 -18.55 20.63
N TYR A 117 19.90 -18.31 20.48
CA TYR A 117 19.00 -19.14 19.71
C TYR A 117 18.37 -18.33 18.60
N ILE A 118 17.84 -19.02 17.59
CA ILE A 118 17.24 -18.38 16.42
C ILE A 118 15.74 -18.65 16.36
N VAL A 119 15.02 -17.63 15.89
CA VAL A 119 13.65 -17.79 15.38
C VAL A 119 13.59 -17.25 13.97
N ILE A 120 13.03 -18.05 13.06
CA ILE A 120 12.84 -17.70 11.65
C ILE A 120 11.34 -17.54 11.41
N TYR A 121 10.96 -16.34 10.98
CA TYR A 121 9.58 -16.02 10.61
C TYR A 121 9.44 -15.94 9.09
N SER A 122 8.25 -16.26 8.60
CA SER A 122 7.83 -16.02 7.21
C SER A 122 6.50 -15.29 7.15
N ALA A 123 6.27 -14.56 6.06
CA ALA A 123 4.98 -13.97 5.71
C ALA A 123 4.83 -13.98 4.19
N ILE A 124 3.62 -14.28 3.71
CA ILE A 124 3.27 -14.32 2.29
C ILE A 124 2.04 -13.46 2.05
N ASP A 125 2.09 -12.59 1.05
CA ASP A 125 0.95 -11.77 0.66
C ASP A 125 -0.03 -12.53 -0.25
N LYS A 126 -1.18 -11.90 -0.56
CA LYS A 126 -2.20 -12.49 -1.43
C LYS A 126 -1.74 -12.70 -2.89
N TYR A 127 -0.64 -12.07 -3.30
CA TYR A 127 -0.04 -12.20 -4.62
C TYR A 127 1.08 -13.26 -4.67
N GLY A 128 1.40 -13.87 -3.53
CA GLY A 128 2.43 -14.91 -3.41
C GLY A 128 3.83 -14.37 -3.14
N ASN A 129 4.01 -13.08 -2.85
CA ASN A 129 5.31 -12.52 -2.50
C ASN A 129 5.67 -12.92 -1.06
N GLU A 130 6.82 -13.56 -0.89
CA GLU A 130 7.26 -14.11 0.39
C GLU A 130 8.47 -13.35 0.96
N ALA A 131 8.41 -13.06 2.27
CA ALA A 131 9.49 -12.54 3.07
C ALA A 131 9.87 -13.49 4.22
N GLN A 132 11.14 -13.44 4.62
CA GLN A 132 11.65 -14.14 5.80
C GLN A 132 12.42 -13.17 6.70
N LYS A 133 12.35 -13.40 8.01
CA LYS A 133 13.05 -12.60 9.02
C LYS A 133 13.64 -13.50 10.09
N HIS A 134 14.91 -13.29 10.38
CA HIS A 134 15.65 -14.01 11.42
C HIS A 134 15.84 -13.06 12.60
N ILE A 135 15.56 -13.56 13.80
CA ILE A 135 15.93 -12.89 15.05
C ILE A 135 16.78 -13.82 15.91
N THR A 136 17.56 -13.23 16.80
CA THR A 136 18.19 -13.94 17.90
C THR A 136 17.44 -13.70 19.20
N VAL A 137 17.39 -14.73 20.04
CA VAL A 137 16.87 -14.70 21.40
C VAL A 137 17.95 -15.19 22.34
#